data_AF-A0A497APJ2-F1
#
_entry.id   AF-A0A497APJ2-F1
#
_cell.length_a   1.000
_cell.length_b   1.000
_cell.length_c   1.000
_cell.angle_alpha   90.00
_cell.angle_beta   90.00
_cell.angle_gamma   90.00
#
_symmetry.space_group_name_H-M   'P 1'
#
loop_
_entity.id
_entity.type
_entity.pdbx_description
1 polymer ?
#
loop_
_entity_poly.entity_id
_entity_poly.type
_entity_poly.pdbx_seq_one_letter_code
_entity_poly.pdbx_strand_id
1 'polypeptide(L)'
;MNHYVDNSDARPKAWARRPRYAIRNPKSAIRNGFTLIEMLVAVLILSVGIALIVGVGTVVREHSRNAETRNIQAVLASALKLYHDSPGISTWPAGDGTAESTAELLRLLRSQRASRAELARLPSGAVIEDDTGREFVLDGFGNQMRYFRTGGLGGATPMISSLGADPKDPADDINTDVN
;
A
#
# COMPACT_ATOMS: atom_id res chain seq x y z
N MET A 1 11.89 -16.02 -39.47
CA MET A 1 12.71 -15.32 -40.49
C MET A 1 14.13 -15.26 -39.94
N ASN A 2 15.07 -16.05 -40.47
CA ASN A 2 16.45 -16.05 -39.97
C ASN A 2 17.24 -14.92 -40.64
N HIS A 3 17.93 -14.10 -39.86
CA HIS A 3 19.04 -13.27 -40.36
C HIS A 3 20.32 -13.64 -39.60
N TYR A 4 21.02 -14.60 -40.18
CA TYR A 4 22.40 -14.94 -39.81
C TYR A 4 23.31 -14.01 -40.62
N VAL A 5 24.04 -13.11 -39.95
CA VAL A 5 25.03 -12.25 -40.59
C VAL A 5 26.40 -12.79 -40.21
N ASP A 6 26.93 -13.62 -41.10
CA ASP A 6 28.36 -13.92 -41.18
C ASP A 6 29.11 -12.67 -41.66
N ASN A 7 30.21 -12.31 -41.01
CA ASN A 7 31.21 -11.47 -41.65
C ASN A 7 32.62 -11.84 -41.20
N SER A 8 33.16 -12.84 -41.89
CA SER A 8 34.54 -13.29 -41.86
C SER A 8 35.52 -12.23 -42.41
N ASP A 9 35.96 -11.28 -41.58
CA ASP A 9 37.03 -10.34 -41.94
C ASP A 9 38.39 -10.75 -41.33
N ALA A 10 39.06 -11.69 -42.01
CA ALA A 10 40.42 -12.09 -41.69
C ALA A 10 41.44 -11.08 -42.26
N ARG A 11 42.27 -10.47 -41.40
CA ARG A 11 43.45 -9.67 -41.81
C ARG A 11 44.76 -10.17 -41.16
N PRO A 12 45.91 -9.98 -41.82
CA PRO A 12 47.06 -10.88 -41.66
C PRO A 12 48.05 -10.52 -40.54
N LYS A 13 48.93 -11.48 -40.26
CA LYS A 13 50.04 -11.44 -39.30
C LYS A 13 51.22 -10.56 -39.77
N ALA A 14 52.17 -10.36 -38.84
CA ALA A 14 53.35 -9.45 -38.84
C ALA A 14 52.99 -8.04 -38.32
N TRP A 15 53.75 -7.36 -37.47
CA TRP A 15 55.16 -7.47 -37.03
C TRP A 15 55.30 -6.84 -35.60
N ALA A 16 56.41 -6.87 -34.86
CA ALA A 16 57.77 -7.39 -35.10
C ALA A 16 58.31 -8.20 -33.88
N ARG A 17 59.39 -7.77 -33.23
CA ARG A 17 60.02 -8.40 -32.04
C ARG A 17 60.20 -7.39 -30.90
N ARG A 18 59.79 -7.81 -29.69
CA ARG A 18 60.28 -7.44 -28.34
C ARG A 18 61.02 -6.10 -28.17
N PRO A 19 60.56 -5.30 -27.20
CA PRO A 19 61.43 -4.91 -26.10
C PRO A 19 61.07 -5.65 -24.81
N ARG A 20 62.13 -6.08 -24.11
CA ARG A 20 62.27 -6.29 -22.67
C ARG A 20 60.95 -6.28 -21.86
N TYR A 21 60.68 -7.40 -21.18
CA TYR A 21 60.04 -7.35 -19.86
C TYR A 21 60.91 -6.45 -18.98
N ALA A 22 60.61 -5.15 -18.97
CA ALA A 22 61.01 -4.29 -17.88
C ALA A 22 60.38 -4.92 -16.65
N ILE A 23 61.22 -5.43 -15.76
CA ILE A 23 60.81 -5.84 -14.42
C ILE A 23 60.29 -4.56 -13.77
N ARG A 24 58.98 -4.30 -13.94
CA ARG A 24 58.24 -3.31 -13.17
C ARG A 24 58.32 -3.81 -11.76
N ASN A 25 59.36 -3.37 -11.07
CA ASN A 25 59.51 -3.44 -9.64
C ASN A 25 58.12 -3.06 -9.07
N PRO A 26 57.40 -3.98 -8.40
CA PRO A 26 56.20 -3.63 -7.69
C PRO A 26 56.64 -2.84 -6.45
N LYS A 27 57.12 -1.61 -6.69
CA LYS A 27 57.35 -0.60 -5.67
C LYS A 27 56.01 -0.34 -5.03
N SER A 28 55.75 -1.10 -3.96
CA SER A 28 54.70 -0.87 -3.00
C SER A 28 53.43 -0.36 -3.67
N ALA A 29 52.65 -1.26 -4.28
CA ALA A 29 51.21 -1.04 -4.30
C ALA A 29 50.82 -0.89 -2.83
N ILE A 30 50.66 0.37 -2.38
CA ILE A 30 50.46 0.69 -0.98
C ILE A 30 49.10 0.13 -0.63
N ARG A 31 49.11 -1.09 -0.09
CA ARG A 31 47.97 -1.68 0.58
C ARG A 31 47.79 -0.85 1.84
N ASN A 32 47.06 0.25 1.71
CA ASN A 32 46.42 0.94 2.82
C ASN A 32 45.50 -0.10 3.46
N GLY A 33 46.05 -0.85 4.41
CA GLY A 33 45.32 -1.84 5.15
C GLY A 33 44.30 -1.09 5.97
N PHE A 34 43.02 -1.30 5.64
CA PHE A 34 41.90 -0.72 6.38
C PHE A 34 42.13 -0.97 7.86
N THR A 35 42.26 0.10 8.63
CA THR A 35 42.63 -0.06 10.05
C THR A 35 41.45 -0.64 10.81
N LEU A 36 41.69 -1.42 11.86
CA LEU A 36 40.60 -2.04 12.64
C LEU A 36 39.63 -0.97 13.17
N ILE A 37 40.16 0.18 13.58
CA ILE A 37 39.38 1.34 14.02
C ILE A 37 38.52 1.96 12.91
N GLU A 38 39.01 2.00 11.67
CA GLU A 38 38.27 2.54 10.51
C GLU A 38 37.09 1.62 10.14
N MET A 39 37.29 0.30 10.16
CA MET A 39 36.18 -0.66 10.04
C MET A 39 35.16 -0.51 11.18
N LEU A 40 35.63 -0.33 12.42
CA LEU A 40 34.76 -0.19 13.59
C LEU A 40 33.90 1.08 13.53
N VAL A 41 34.49 2.22 13.14
CA VAL A 41 33.76 3.48 12.94
C VAL A 41 32.77 3.38 11.78
N ALA A 42 33.16 2.73 10.67
CA ALA A 42 32.26 2.52 9.53
C ALA A 42 31.03 1.67 9.90
N VAL A 43 31.22 0.57 10.65
CA VAL A 43 30.11 -0.28 11.11
C VAL A 43 29.23 0.44 12.13
N LEU A 44 29.80 1.27 13.01
CA LEU A 44 29.04 2.09 13.97
C LEU A 44 28.13 3.10 13.25
N ILE A 45 28.65 3.83 12.26
CA ILE A 45 27.85 4.79 11.49
C ILE A 45 26.77 4.07 10.68
N LEU A 46 27.11 2.93 10.06
CA LEU A 46 26.15 2.12 9.30
C LEU A 46 25.01 1.59 10.17
N SER A 47 25.29 1.12 11.39
CA SER A 47 24.26 0.57 12.29
C SER A 47 23.29 1.65 12.76
N VAL A 48 23.78 2.85 13.09
CA VAL A 48 22.94 4.02 13.43
C VAL A 48 22.08 4.43 12.23
N GLY A 49 22.65 4.45 11.01
CA GLY A 49 21.90 4.76 9.79
C GLY A 49 20.76 3.78 9.52
N ILE A 50 21.01 2.47 9.65
CA ILE A 50 19.99 1.43 9.47
C ILE A 50 18.89 1.55 10.54
N ALA A 51 19.25 1.77 11.81
CA ALA A 51 18.28 1.90 12.90
C ALA A 51 17.29 3.06 12.67
N LEU A 52 17.77 4.22 12.19
CA LEU A 52 16.92 5.37 11.87
C LEU A 52 15.96 5.08 10.70
N ILE A 53 16.44 4.43 9.63
CA ILE A 53 15.62 4.06 8.46
C ILE A 53 14.49 3.10 8.87
N VAL A 54 14.79 2.09 9.68
CA VAL A 54 13.81 1.10 10.14
C VAL A 54 12.76 1.76 11.05
N GLY A 55 13.18 2.64 11.97
CA GLY A 55 12.27 3.32 12.89
C GLY A 55 11.25 4.23 12.21
N VAL A 56 11.68 5.06 11.25
CA VAL A 56 10.77 5.98 10.54
C VAL A 56 9.80 5.23 9.61
N GLY A 57 10.23 4.10 9.04
CA GLY A 57 9.44 3.32 8.09
C GLY A 57 8.15 2.72 8.65
N THR A 58 8.06 2.45 9.96
CA THR A 58 6.85 1.91 10.59
C THR A 58 5.77 2.98 10.72
N VAL A 59 6.13 4.14 11.30
CA VAL A 59 5.24 5.28 11.54
C VAL A 59 4.64 5.82 10.22
N VAL A 60 5.44 5.92 9.16
CA VAL A 60 4.96 6.35 7.84
C VAL A 60 3.94 5.37 7.25
N ARG A 61 4.15 4.05 7.41
CA ARG A 61 3.20 3.03 6.94
C ARG A 61 1.87 3.11 7.69
N GLU A 62 1.91 3.25 9.00
CA GLU A 62 0.71 3.39 9.83
C GLU A 62 -0.09 4.64 9.45
N HIS A 63 0.56 5.81 9.34
CA HIS A 63 -0.10 7.03 8.86
C HIS A 63 -0.69 6.89 7.46
N SER A 64 0.00 6.19 6.54
CA SER A 64 -0.51 5.92 5.19
C SER A 64 -1.78 5.07 5.23
N ARG A 65 -1.80 4.02 6.04
CA ARG A 65 -2.98 3.14 6.21
C ARG A 65 -4.14 3.87 6.87
N ASN A 66 -3.87 4.67 7.90
CA ASN A 66 -4.87 5.52 8.56
C ASN A 66 -5.47 6.55 7.57
N ALA A 67 -4.66 7.13 6.69
CA ALA A 67 -5.13 8.04 5.65
C ALA A 67 -5.96 7.31 4.57
N GLU A 68 -5.55 6.12 4.15
CA GLU A 68 -6.28 5.27 3.21
C GLU A 68 -7.64 4.83 3.77
N THR A 69 -7.69 4.35 5.01
CA THR A 69 -8.93 4.02 5.74
C THR A 69 -9.90 5.19 5.77
N ARG A 70 -9.43 6.39 6.13
CA ARG A 70 -10.26 7.61 6.15
C ARG A 70 -10.76 8.01 4.77
N ASN A 71 -9.95 7.83 3.72
CA ASN A 71 -10.37 8.07 2.35
C ASN A 71 -11.46 7.08 1.89
N ILE A 72 -11.31 5.79 2.22
CA ILE A 72 -12.31 4.75 1.95
C ILE A 72 -13.62 5.09 2.68
N GLN A 73 -13.55 5.45 3.97
CA GLN A 73 -14.71 5.90 4.75
C GLN A 73 -15.40 7.11 4.13
N ALA A 74 -14.65 8.13 3.72
CA ALA A 74 -15.20 9.33 3.09
C ALA A 74 -15.93 9.01 1.76
N VAL A 75 -15.36 8.12 0.93
CA VAL A 75 -16.00 7.67 -0.32
C VAL A 75 -17.28 6.87 -0.04
N LEU A 76 -17.28 5.97 0.94
CA LEU A 76 -18.47 5.21 1.32
C LEU A 76 -19.56 6.12 1.92
N ALA A 77 -19.19 7.04 2.81
CA ALA A 77 -20.11 8.02 3.40
C ALA A 77 -20.76 8.91 2.33
N SER A 78 -19.96 9.40 1.38
CA SER A 78 -20.43 10.16 0.22
C SER A 78 -21.38 9.34 -0.66
N ALA A 79 -21.03 8.10 -0.98
CA ALA A 79 -21.88 7.20 -1.77
C ALA A 79 -23.20 6.88 -1.06
N LEU A 80 -23.18 6.71 0.27
CA LEU A 80 -24.36 6.47 1.11
C LEU A 80 -25.25 7.71 1.24
N LYS A 81 -24.67 8.90 1.33
CA LYS A 81 -25.41 10.17 1.28
C LYS A 81 -26.15 10.32 -0.06
N LEU A 82 -25.47 10.11 -1.18
CA LEU A 82 -26.08 10.09 -2.52
C LEU A 82 -27.19 9.04 -2.69
N TYR A 83 -27.10 7.93 -1.96
CA TYR A 83 -28.16 6.91 -1.93
C TYR A 83 -29.39 7.41 -1.15
N HIS A 84 -29.20 8.04 0.01
CA HIS A 84 -30.30 8.56 0.83
C HIS A 84 -30.97 9.79 0.19
N ASP A 85 -30.20 10.66 -0.47
CA ASP A 85 -30.70 11.81 -1.22
C ASP A 85 -31.48 11.41 -2.51
N SER A 86 -31.51 10.12 -2.87
CA SER A 86 -32.20 9.65 -4.08
C SER A 86 -33.73 9.64 -3.92
N PRO A 87 -34.51 10.12 -4.91
CA PRO A 87 -35.96 10.23 -4.80
C PRO A 87 -36.66 8.90 -4.44
N GLY A 88 -37.51 8.93 -3.41
CA GLY A 88 -38.24 7.77 -2.91
C GLY A 88 -37.50 6.97 -1.83
N ILE A 89 -36.24 7.32 -1.52
CA ILE A 89 -35.50 6.77 -0.39
C ILE A 89 -35.59 7.78 0.76
N SER A 90 -35.99 7.32 1.95
CA SER A 90 -36.13 8.16 3.16
C SER A 90 -35.42 7.58 4.38
N THR A 91 -35.08 6.28 4.33
CA THR A 91 -34.41 5.54 5.41
C THR A 91 -33.05 5.04 4.96
N TRP A 92 -32.06 5.14 5.84
CA TRP A 92 -30.77 4.47 5.68
C TRP A 92 -30.94 2.94 5.54
N PRO A 93 -30.08 2.25 4.75
CA PRO A 93 -30.00 0.80 4.70
C PRO A 93 -29.96 0.13 6.07
N ALA A 94 -30.44 -1.11 6.19
CA ALA A 94 -30.27 -1.87 7.42
C ALA A 94 -28.79 -2.19 7.65
N GLY A 95 -28.33 -2.08 8.90
CA GLY A 95 -26.97 -2.44 9.26
C GLY A 95 -26.74 -2.48 10.76
N ASP A 96 -26.03 -3.53 11.18
CA ASP A 96 -25.78 -3.96 12.55
C ASP A 96 -24.28 -4.28 12.79
N GLY A 97 -23.43 -3.97 11.81
CA GLY A 97 -21.99 -4.22 11.85
C GLY A 97 -21.55 -5.60 11.37
N THR A 98 -22.47 -6.46 10.92
CA THR A 98 -22.14 -7.78 10.36
C THR A 98 -21.57 -7.69 8.94
N ALA A 99 -20.89 -8.74 8.49
CA ALA A 99 -20.40 -8.85 7.11
C ALA A 99 -21.53 -8.77 6.09
N GLU A 100 -22.67 -9.38 6.42
CA GLU A 100 -23.90 -9.40 5.63
C GLU A 100 -24.47 -7.99 5.45
N SER A 101 -24.42 -7.15 6.50
CA SER A 101 -24.86 -5.75 6.40
C SER A 101 -23.97 -4.89 5.49
N THR A 102 -22.65 -5.09 5.53
CA THR A 102 -21.71 -4.40 4.62
C THR A 102 -21.92 -4.85 3.17
N ALA A 103 -22.17 -6.14 2.93
CA ALA A 103 -22.46 -6.67 1.60
C ALA A 103 -23.79 -6.13 1.03
N GLU A 104 -24.85 -6.10 1.85
CA GLU A 104 -26.15 -5.55 1.46
C GLU A 104 -26.06 -4.03 1.20
N LEU A 105 -25.31 -3.28 2.02
CA LEU A 105 -24.98 -1.88 1.75
C LEU A 105 -24.36 -1.73 0.35
N LEU A 106 -23.27 -2.46 0.05
CA LEU A 106 -22.59 -2.36 -1.25
C LEU A 106 -23.54 -2.67 -2.42
N ARG A 107 -24.38 -3.70 -2.28
CA ARG A 107 -25.40 -4.07 -3.28
C ARG A 107 -26.39 -2.92 -3.52
N LEU A 108 -26.88 -2.29 -2.46
CA LEU A 108 -27.80 -1.15 -2.53
C LEU A 108 -27.14 0.09 -3.13
N LEU A 109 -25.92 0.44 -2.70
CA LEU A 109 -25.16 1.56 -3.27
C LEU A 109 -24.88 1.36 -4.77
N ARG A 110 -24.55 0.14 -5.21
CA ARG A 110 -24.33 -0.18 -6.62
C ARG A 110 -25.59 -0.12 -7.48
N SER A 111 -26.77 -0.26 -6.88
CA SER A 111 -28.06 -0.14 -7.59
C SER A 111 -28.35 1.30 -8.04
N GLN A 112 -27.84 2.31 -7.31
CA GLN A 112 -28.00 3.72 -7.64
C GLN A 112 -26.86 4.25 -8.49
N ARG A 113 -27.19 4.92 -9.60
CA ARG A 113 -26.18 5.42 -10.56
C ARG A 113 -25.19 6.42 -9.93
N ALA A 114 -25.67 7.30 -9.07
CA ALA A 114 -24.85 8.32 -8.40
C ALA A 114 -23.88 7.68 -7.41
N SER A 115 -24.39 6.90 -6.46
CA SER A 115 -23.60 6.15 -5.47
C SER A 115 -22.60 5.20 -6.12
N ARG A 116 -22.97 4.49 -7.20
CA ARG A 116 -22.05 3.64 -7.96
C ARG A 116 -20.90 4.41 -8.62
N ALA A 117 -21.15 5.65 -9.09
CA ALA A 117 -20.09 6.48 -9.65
C ALA A 117 -19.11 6.96 -8.55
N GLU A 118 -19.60 7.22 -7.34
CA GLU A 118 -18.74 7.56 -6.20
C GLU A 118 -17.93 6.34 -5.71
N LEU A 119 -18.54 5.14 -5.63
CA LEU A 119 -17.84 3.90 -5.31
C LEU A 119 -16.68 3.57 -6.27
N ALA A 120 -16.74 4.03 -7.52
CA ALA A 120 -15.65 3.86 -8.48
C ALA A 120 -14.36 4.64 -8.12
N ARG A 121 -14.39 5.48 -7.07
CA ARG A 121 -13.22 6.18 -6.50
C ARG A 121 -12.51 5.39 -5.40
N LEU A 122 -13.03 4.23 -4.99
CA LEU A 122 -12.36 3.36 -4.02
C LEU A 122 -11.01 2.86 -4.57
N PRO A 123 -9.98 2.67 -3.71
CA PRO A 123 -8.73 2.04 -4.12
C PRO A 123 -8.94 0.64 -4.72
N SER A 124 -8.09 0.26 -5.68
CA SER A 124 -8.10 -1.09 -6.25
C SER A 124 -7.80 -2.13 -5.16
N GLY A 125 -8.72 -3.07 -4.93
CA GLY A 125 -8.62 -4.07 -3.86
C GLY A 125 -9.24 -3.66 -2.53
N ALA A 126 -9.77 -2.43 -2.40
CA ALA A 126 -10.55 -2.04 -1.23
C ALA A 126 -11.90 -2.77 -1.14
N VAL A 127 -12.45 -3.26 -2.26
CA VAL A 127 -13.59 -4.19 -2.27
C VAL A 127 -13.09 -5.56 -2.70
N ILE A 128 -13.38 -6.59 -1.90
CA ILE A 128 -13.11 -7.99 -2.21
C ILE A 128 -14.37 -8.84 -2.05
N GLU A 129 -14.38 -10.00 -2.69
CA GLU A 129 -15.47 -10.98 -2.70
C GLU A 129 -15.02 -12.24 -1.94
N ASP A 130 -15.86 -12.78 -1.06
CA ASP A 130 -15.57 -14.06 -0.37
C ASP A 130 -15.91 -15.28 -1.25
N ASP A 131 -15.56 -16.47 -0.78
CA ASP A 131 -15.85 -17.76 -1.44
C ASP A 131 -17.37 -18.02 -1.65
N THR A 132 -18.25 -17.19 -1.07
CA THR A 132 -19.72 -17.28 -1.22
C THR A 132 -20.29 -16.23 -2.17
N GLY A 133 -19.45 -15.39 -2.78
CA GLY A 133 -19.85 -14.32 -3.68
C GLY A 133 -20.30 -13.04 -2.99
N ARG A 134 -19.98 -12.85 -1.70
CA ARG A 134 -20.36 -11.64 -0.94
C ARG A 134 -19.22 -10.64 -0.98
N GLU A 135 -19.54 -9.43 -1.43
CA GLU A 135 -18.59 -8.32 -1.43
C GLU A 135 -18.51 -7.65 -0.06
N PHE A 136 -17.31 -7.24 0.33
CA PHE A 136 -17.07 -6.44 1.53
C PHE A 136 -15.90 -5.48 1.32
N VAL A 137 -15.86 -4.43 2.15
CA VAL A 137 -14.82 -3.41 2.07
C VAL A 137 -13.72 -3.72 3.09
N LEU A 138 -12.47 -3.61 2.67
CA LEU A 138 -11.30 -3.61 3.54
C LEU A 138 -10.83 -2.18 3.82
N ASP A 139 -10.31 -1.96 5.02
CA ASP A 139 -9.57 -0.75 5.35
C ASP A 139 -8.08 -0.84 4.95
N GLY A 140 -7.29 0.21 5.22
CA GLY A 140 -5.86 0.25 4.88
C GLY A 140 -5.00 -0.79 5.63
N PHE A 141 -5.53 -1.46 6.66
CA PHE A 141 -4.85 -2.54 7.38
C PHE A 141 -5.23 -3.92 6.85
N GLY A 142 -6.24 -4.01 5.97
CA GLY A 142 -6.79 -5.26 5.46
C GLY A 142 -7.87 -5.86 6.37
N ASN A 143 -8.39 -5.10 7.33
CA ASN A 143 -9.51 -5.52 8.19
C ASN A 143 -10.84 -5.19 7.50
N GLN A 144 -11.87 -6.03 7.72
CA GLN A 144 -13.20 -5.80 7.17
C GLN A 144 -13.89 -4.61 7.87
N MET A 145 -14.40 -3.69 7.06
CA MET A 145 -15.17 -2.55 7.52
C MET A 145 -16.63 -2.93 7.84
N ARG A 146 -17.16 -2.33 8.91
CA ARG A 146 -18.48 -2.61 9.45
C ARG A 146 -19.43 -1.45 9.22
N TYR A 147 -20.64 -1.76 8.76
CA TYR A 147 -21.71 -0.78 8.55
C TYR A 147 -22.78 -0.87 9.64
N PHE A 148 -23.04 0.26 10.31
CA PHE A 148 -24.13 0.40 11.27
C PHE A 148 -25.13 1.43 10.76
N ARG A 149 -26.44 1.10 10.75
CA ARG A 149 -27.50 2.07 10.38
C ARG A 149 -27.61 3.24 11.35
N THR A 150 -27.24 2.99 12.61
CA THR A 150 -27.34 3.90 13.74
C THR A 150 -26.11 3.74 14.60
N GLY A 151 -25.49 4.84 15.03
CA GLY A 151 -24.30 4.82 15.88
C GLY A 151 -23.42 6.05 15.78
N GLY A 152 -23.59 6.86 14.73
CA GLY A 152 -22.86 8.11 14.59
C GLY A 152 -23.34 9.21 15.53
N LEU A 153 -22.86 10.44 15.36
CA LEU A 153 -23.22 11.63 16.12
C LEU A 153 -24.74 11.75 16.37
N GLY A 154 -25.12 11.62 17.65
CA GLY A 154 -26.52 11.66 18.10
C GLY A 154 -27.32 10.35 17.94
N GLY A 155 -26.69 9.26 17.51
CA GLY A 155 -27.25 7.91 17.38
C GLY A 155 -28.19 7.70 16.20
N ALA A 156 -28.66 8.76 15.54
CA ALA A 156 -29.62 8.70 14.44
C ALA A 156 -28.99 8.54 13.04
N THR A 157 -27.71 8.86 12.89
CA THR A 157 -26.96 8.74 11.64
C THR A 157 -26.23 7.39 11.54
N PRO A 158 -26.01 6.88 10.33
CA PRO A 158 -25.23 5.67 10.13
C PRO A 158 -23.74 5.95 10.34
N MET A 159 -23.04 4.89 10.76
CA MET A 159 -21.62 4.90 11.08
C MET A 159 -20.91 3.81 10.27
N ILE A 160 -19.74 4.14 9.76
CA ILE A 160 -18.83 3.20 9.12
C ILE A 160 -17.61 3.07 10.03
N SER A 161 -17.33 1.85 10.47
CA SER A 161 -16.28 1.53 11.42
C SER A 161 -15.18 0.69 10.77
N SER A 162 -13.94 1.02 11.06
CA SER A 162 -12.73 0.24 10.75
C SER A 162 -12.07 -0.16 12.06
N LEU A 163 -11.53 -1.38 12.11
CA LEU A 163 -10.87 -1.97 13.28
C LEU A 163 -9.42 -1.48 13.48
N GLY A 164 -8.99 -0.46 12.75
CA GLY A 164 -7.68 0.15 12.91
C GLY A 164 -6.50 -0.81 12.73
N ALA A 165 -5.46 -0.60 13.52
CA ALA A 165 -4.21 -1.35 13.45
C ALA A 165 -4.25 -2.68 14.23
N ASP A 166 -4.76 -2.67 15.47
CA ASP A 166 -5.05 -3.90 16.23
C ASP A 166 -6.57 -4.15 16.31
N PRO A 167 -7.12 -5.15 15.59
CA PRO A 167 -8.54 -5.47 15.62
C PRO A 167 -9.05 -6.06 16.95
N LYS A 168 -8.21 -6.09 17.99
CA LYS A 168 -8.57 -6.43 19.37
C LYS A 168 -8.65 -5.23 20.30
N ASP A 169 -8.08 -4.08 19.94
CA ASP A 169 -8.12 -2.87 20.75
C ASP A 169 -9.10 -1.85 20.14
N PRO A 170 -10.31 -1.68 20.71
CA PRO A 170 -11.29 -0.72 20.21
C PRO A 170 -10.85 0.75 20.39
N ALA A 171 -9.70 1.02 21.04
CA ALA A 171 -9.10 2.36 21.05
C ALA A 171 -8.52 2.77 19.68
N ASP A 172 -8.17 1.80 18.83
CA ASP A 172 -7.65 2.03 17.48
C ASP A 172 -8.77 2.15 16.42
N ASP A 173 -10.04 1.91 16.79
CA ASP A 173 -11.18 1.94 15.87
C ASP A 173 -11.33 3.33 15.21
N ILE A 174 -11.24 3.35 13.89
CA ILE A 174 -11.49 4.57 13.10
C ILE A 174 -12.97 4.58 12.71
N ASN A 175 -13.73 5.51 13.27
CA ASN A 175 -15.16 5.65 12.99
C ASN A 175 -15.43 6.92 12.18
N THR A 176 -16.28 6.81 11.15
CA THR A 176 -16.77 7.93 10.34
C THR A 176 -18.29 7.93 10.30
N ASP A 177 -18.86 9.09 10.60
CA ASP A 177 -20.30 9.36 10.55
C ASP A 177 -20.71 9.91 9.19
N VAL A 178 -21.93 9.58 8.75
CA VAL A 178 -22.52 10.19 7.55
C VAL A 178 -23.44 11.34 7.96
N ASN A 179 -22.95 12.57 7.78
CA ASN A 179 -23.66 13.84 7.99
C ASN A 179 -23.84 14.59 6.65
#